data_AF-A0A060BYB6-F1
#
_entry.id   AF-A0A060BYB6-F1
#
_cell.length_a   1.000
_cell.length_b   1.000
_cell.length_c   1.000
_cell.angle_alpha   90.00
_cell.angle_beta   90.00
_cell.angle_gamma   90.00
#
_symmetry.space_group_name_H-M   'P 1'
#
loop_
_entity.id
_entity.type
_entity.pdbx_description
1 polymer ?
#
loop_
_entity_poly.entity_id
_entity_poly.type
_entity_poly.pdbx_seq_one_letter_code
_entity_poly.pdbx_strand_id
1 'polypeptide(L)' 'MPPARVQGHRQAALQHALGLAERADALLFVVVSRLTAQKGLDLALAGLDDILERGGQLAVLGSGDPGLEAGFRAAA' A
#
# COMPACT_ATOMS: atom_id res chain seq x y z
N MET A 1 -10.68 15.78 -12.13
CA MET A 1 -10.89 14.53 -12.91
C MET A 1 -10.31 13.40 -12.08
N PRO A 2 -11.11 12.48 -11.52
CA PRO A 2 -10.55 11.30 -10.84
C PRO A 2 -9.81 10.42 -11.87
N PRO A 3 -8.68 9.78 -11.50
CA PRO A 3 -7.92 8.93 -12.42
C PRO A 3 -8.78 7.77 -12.92
N ALA A 4 -8.54 7.34 -14.17
CA ALA A 4 -9.21 6.18 -14.76
C ALA A 4 -8.97 4.94 -13.89
N ARG A 5 -10.01 4.47 -13.20
CA ARG A 5 -9.92 3.32 -12.30
C ARG A 5 -9.85 2.04 -13.12
N VAL A 6 -8.75 1.30 -13.00
CA VAL A 6 -8.67 -0.08 -13.50
C VAL A 6 -9.45 -0.97 -12.53
N GLN A 7 -10.78 -0.93 -12.58
CA GLN A 7 -11.63 -1.89 -11.88
C GLN A 7 -11.67 -3.18 -12.71
N GLY A 8 -10.96 -4.20 -12.25
CA GLY A 8 -11.01 -5.53 -12.84
C GLY A 8 -10.92 -6.58 -11.76
N HIS A 9 -11.47 -7.77 -12.02
CA HIS A 9 -11.44 -8.96 -11.15
C HIS A 9 -10.08 -9.19 -10.42
N ARG A 10 -8.96 -8.76 -11.02
CA ARG A 10 -7.61 -8.83 -10.44
C ARG A 10 -7.43 -8.03 -9.15
N GLN A 11 -8.15 -6.92 -8.97
CA GLN A 11 -8.06 -6.10 -7.75
C GLN A 11 -8.65 -6.85 -6.54
N ALA A 12 -9.86 -7.39 -6.67
CA ALA A 12 -10.51 -8.15 -5.59
C ALA A 12 -9.71 -9.40 -5.21
N ALA A 13 -9.19 -10.14 -6.20
CA ALA A 13 -8.33 -11.29 -5.95
C ALA A 13 -7.05 -10.92 -5.19
N LEU A 14 -6.46 -9.75 -5.50
CA LEU A 14 -5.28 -9.27 -4.81
C LEU A 14 -5.59 -8.78 -3.39
N GLN A 15 -6.71 -8.08 -3.18
CA GLN A 15 -7.19 -7.69 -1.84
C GLN A 15 -7.37 -8.94 -0.96
N HIS A 16 -8.04 -9.96 -1.49
CA HIS A 16 -8.24 -11.24 -0.81
C HIS A 16 -6.90 -11.91 -0.44
N ALA A 17 -5.98 -12.05 -1.41
CA ALA A 17 -4.69 -12.70 -1.20
C ALA A 17 -3.80 -11.97 -0.17
N LEU A 18 -4.00 -10.67 0.02
CA LEU A 18 -3.26 -9.83 0.94
C LEU A 18 -3.99 -9.59 2.29
N GLY A 19 -5.16 -10.21 2.50
CA GLY A 19 -5.96 -10.04 3.72
C GLY A 19 -6.60 -8.67 3.87
N LEU A 20 -6.74 -7.92 2.78
CA LEU A 20 -7.39 -6.60 2.75
C LEU A 20 -8.90 -6.75 2.56
N ALA A 21 -9.66 -5.76 3.05
CA ALA A 21 -11.09 -5.70 2.77
C ALA A 21 -11.35 -5.62 1.24
N GLU A 22 -12.18 -6.52 0.72
CA GLU A 22 -12.53 -6.56 -0.70
C GLU A 22 -13.45 -5.39 -1.06
N ARG A 23 -12.84 -4.26 -1.42
CA ARG A 23 -13.51 -3.00 -1.72
C ARG A 23 -13.20 -2.57 -3.14
N ALA A 24 -14.17 -2.75 -4.03
CA ALA A 24 -14.04 -2.37 -5.43
C ALA A 24 -13.94 -0.85 -5.64
N ASP A 25 -14.36 -0.04 -4.66
CA ASP A 25 -14.29 1.42 -4.71
C ASP A 25 -12.98 1.99 -4.13
N ALA A 26 -12.27 1.19 -3.33
CA ALA A 26 -11.01 1.57 -2.69
C ALA A 26 -9.86 1.58 -3.70
N LEU A 27 -8.98 2.57 -3.59
CA LEU A 27 -7.72 2.58 -4.33
C LEU A 27 -6.73 1.65 -3.61
N LEU A 28 -6.19 0.67 -4.33
CA LEU A 28 -5.14 -0.21 -3.83
C LEU A 28 -3.79 0.27 -4.35
N PHE A 29 -2.94 0.72 -3.42
CA PHE A 29 -1.53 1.04 -3.67
C PHE A 29 -0.69 -0.17 -3.31
N VAL A 30 0.24 -0.55 -4.19
CA VAL A 30 1.12 -1.70 -3.97
C VAL A 30 2.57 -1.28 -4.21
N VAL A 31 3.41 -1.46 -3.21
CA VAL A 31 4.85 -1.19 -3.32
C VAL A 31 5.61 -2.51 -3.28
N VAL A 32 6.32 -2.81 -4.37
CA VAL A 32 7.23 -3.97 -4.48
C VAL A 32 8.64 -3.45 -4.70
N SER A 33 9.45 -3.40 -3.65
CA SER A 33 10.83 -2.91 -3.75
C SER A 33 11.71 -3.39 -2.59
N ARG A 34 13.02 -3.16 -2.70
CA ARG A 34 13.91 -3.25 -1.53
C ARG A 34 13.64 -2.06 -0.61
N LEU A 35 13.39 -2.33 0.67
CA LEU A 35 13.10 -1.29 1.66
C LEU A 35 14.40 -0.56 2.02
N THR A 36 14.71 0.52 1.31
CA THR A 36 15.91 1.31 1.55
C THR A 36 15.55 2.79 1.43
N ALA A 37 16.16 3.66 2.24
CA ALA A 37 15.88 5.10 2.22
C ALA A 37 16.06 5.74 0.82
N GLN A 38 16.95 5.17 -0.02
CA GLN A 38 17.17 5.60 -1.41
C GLN A 38 15.95 5.41 -2.35
N LYS A 39 14.81 4.89 -1.86
CA LYS A 39 13.59 4.67 -2.66
C LYS A 39 12.41 5.56 -2.26
N GLY A 40 12.56 6.50 -1.33
CA GLY A 40 11.48 7.41 -0.93
C GLY A 40 10.32 6.71 -0.18
N LEU A 41 10.57 5.52 0.37
CA LEU A 41 9.58 4.73 1.11
C LEU A 41 9.23 5.34 2.47
N ASP A 42 10.12 6.16 3.01
CA ASP A 42 9.87 7.04 4.14
C ASP A 42 8.72 8.03 3.86
N LEU A 43 8.64 8.57 2.64
CA LEU A 43 7.53 9.44 2.24
C LEU A 43 6.21 8.66 2.09
N ALA A 44 6.29 7.43 1.56
CA ALA A 44 5.12 6.56 1.47
C ALA A 44 4.57 6.18 2.85
N LEU A 45 5.46 5.94 3.82
CA LEU A 45 5.09 5.70 5.22
C LEU A 45 4.52 6.97 5.87
N ALA A 46 5.12 8.13 5.64
CA ALA A 46 4.64 9.40 6.17
C ALA A 46 3.26 9.81 5.63
N GLY A 47 2.94 9.44 4.39
CA GLY A 47 1.62 9.67 3.78
C GLY A 47 0.60 8.55 3.99
N LEU A 48 0.93 7.53 4.79
CA LEU A 48 0.04 6.37 4.98
C LEU A 48 -1.29 6.77 5.60
N ASP A 49 -1.28 7.63 6.63
CA ASP A 49 -2.51 8.08 7.29
C ASP A 49 -3.45 8.76 6.30
N ASP A 50 -2.93 9.67 5.46
CA ASP A 50 -3.71 10.33 4.41
C ASP A 50 -4.34 9.32 3.42
N ILE A 51 -3.63 8.23 3.09
CA ILE A 51 -4.14 7.18 2.20
C ILE A 51 -5.31 6.46 2.88
N LEU A 52 -5.15 6.07 4.15
CA LEU A 52 -6.14 5.32 4.90
C LEU A 52 -7.39 6.16 5.19
N GLU A 53 -7.22 7.41 5.60
CA GLU A 53 -8.32 8.36 5.87
C GLU A 53 -9.19 8.62 4.63
N ARG A 54 -8.59 8.57 3.44
CA ARG A 54 -9.31 8.70 2.16
C ARG A 54 -9.95 7.40 1.68
N GLY A 55 -9.86 6.32 2.47
CA GLY A 55 -10.40 5.01 2.16
C GLY A 55 -9.56 4.21 1.16
N GLY A 56 -8.28 4.55 1.01
CA GLY A 56 -7.31 3.78 0.26
C GLY A 56 -6.78 2.57 1.05
N GLN A 57 -6.08 1.70 0.35
CA GLN A 57 -5.41 0.52 0.91
C GLN A 57 -3.96 0.51 0.44
N LEU A 58 -3.04 0.09 1.31
CA LEU A 58 -1.63 -0.06 0.97
C LEU A 58 -1.20 -1.50 1.22
N ALA A 59 -0.44 -2.07 0.28
CA ALA A 59 0.30 -3.30 0.46
C ALA A 59 1.79 -3.06 0.17
N VAL A 60 2.66 -3.53 1.06
CA VAL A 60 4.11 -3.39 0.92
C VAL A 60 4.75 -4.78 0.93
N LEU A 61 5.47 -5.11 -0.14
CA LEU A 61 6.27 -6.32 -0.26
C LEU A 61 7.74 -5.92 -0.49
N GLY A 62 8.57 -6.17 0.51
CA GLY A 62 9.97 -5.81 0.47
C GLY A 62 10.70 -6.15 1.76
N SER A 63 12.03 -6.09 1.70
CA SER A 63 12.92 -6.22 2.86
C SER A 63 14.15 -5.33 2.68
N GLY A 64 14.86 -5.05 3.77
CA GLY A 64 16.09 -4.27 3.77
C GLY A 64 16.36 -3.54 5.09
N ASP A 65 16.04 -2.25 5.11
CA ASP A 65 16.28 -1.34 6.22
C ASP A 65 15.36 -1.68 7.40
N PRO A 66 15.92 -2.02 8.59
CA PRO A 66 15.12 -2.41 9.74
C PRO A 66 14.18 -1.32 10.26
N GLY A 67 14.52 -0.05 10.10
CA GLY A 67 13.69 1.08 10.52
C GLY A 67 12.44 1.21 9.64
N LEU A 68 12.61 1.10 8.32
CA LEU A 68 11.48 1.08 7.38
C LEU A 68 10.61 -0.18 7.59
N GLU A 69 11.22 -1.35 7.76
CA GLU A 69 10.47 -2.58 8.06
C GLU A 69 9.65 -2.44 9.34
N ALA A 70 10.24 -1.91 10.42
CA ALA A 70 9.55 -1.69 11.67
C ALA A 70 8.41 -0.67 11.52
N GLY A 71 8.63 0.41 10.78
CA GLY A 71 7.62 1.43 10.50
C GLY A 71 6.39 0.87 9.77
N PHE A 72 6.60 0.12 8.68
CA PHE A 72 5.49 -0.52 7.96
C PHE A 72 4.79 -1.60 8.78
N ARG A 73 5.51 -2.36 9.61
CA ARG A 73 4.89 -3.36 10.50
C ARG A 73 4.07 -2.73 11.62
N ALA A 74 4.49 -1.59 12.15
CA ALA A 74 3.75 -0.89 13.21
C ALA A 74 2.44 -0.28 12.70
N ALA A 75 2.33 -0.03 11.39
CA ALA A 75 1.16 0.57 10.77
C ALA A 75 0.21 -0.44 10.08
N ALA A 76 0.57 -1.73 10.07
CA ALA A 76 -0.23 -2.83 9.52
C ALA A 76 -1.13 -3.45 10.61
#